data_AF-A0A6I1R0H1-F1
#
_entry.id   AF-A0A6I1R0H1-F1
#
_cell.length_a   1.000
_cell.length_b   1.000
_cell.length_c   1.000
_cell.angle_alpha   90.00
_cell.angle_beta   90.00
_cell.angle_gamma   90.00
#
_symmetry.space_group_name_H-M   'P 1'
#
loop_
_entity.id
_entity.type
_entity.pdbx_description
1 polymer ?
#
loop_
_entity_poly.entity_id
_entity_poly.type
_entity_poly.pdbx_seq_one_letter_code
_entity_poly.pdbx_strand_id
1 'polypeptide(L)'
;MIALDYSILWQILLFLVLWVVLSKVFFRPYIALLDERERKTAGAQEEYSDLEDEGERLRAQYEDGIAKAAAAGNATKDSISQEGRQQREDLINRAREEAAHTLARVRLEIQNQLANERELALQQAEAVAHDMVSKILGRRVG
;
A
#
# COMPACT_ATOMS: atom_id res chain seq x y z
N MET A 1 12.44 83.64 -58.28
CA MET A 1 11.97 82.54 -59.15
C MET A 1 12.76 81.32 -58.73
N ILE A 2 12.10 80.29 -58.21
CA ILE A 2 12.77 79.05 -57.81
C ILE A 2 13.14 78.35 -59.12
N ALA A 3 14.36 78.60 -59.59
CA ALA A 3 14.93 77.80 -60.65
C ALA A 3 15.07 76.38 -60.10
N LEU A 4 14.39 75.43 -60.74
CA LEU A 4 14.51 74.02 -60.41
C LEU A 4 15.87 73.54 -60.93
N ASP A 5 16.91 73.81 -60.15
CA ASP A 5 18.28 73.45 -60.51
C ASP A 5 18.55 71.97 -60.21
N TYR A 6 19.50 71.40 -60.96
CA TYR A 6 20.01 70.02 -60.80
C TYR A 6 20.45 69.69 -59.36
N SER A 7 20.72 70.71 -58.55
CA SER A 7 20.98 70.62 -57.11
C SER A 7 19.84 69.96 -56.31
N ILE A 8 18.58 70.19 -56.68
CA ILE A 8 17.41 69.59 -56.00
C ILE A 8 17.37 68.08 -56.25
N LEU A 9 17.65 67.64 -57.49
CA LEU A 9 17.75 66.21 -57.82
C LEU A 9 18.87 65.54 -57.02
N TRP A 10 20.03 66.20 -56.88
CA TRP A 10 21.13 65.69 -56.07
C TRP A 10 20.81 65.64 -54.58
N GLN A 11 20.07 66.62 -54.06
CA GLN A 11 19.67 66.66 -52.66
C GLN A 11 18.61 65.59 -52.32
N ILE A 12 17.68 65.33 -53.24
CA ILE A 12 16.74 64.19 -53.14
C ILE A 12 17.50 62.88 -53.16
N LEU A 13 18.47 62.71 -54.08
CA LEU A 13 19.30 61.50 -54.16
C LEU A 13 20.06 61.27 -52.84
N LEU A 14 20.69 62.31 -52.29
CA LEU A 14 21.41 62.25 -51.02
C LEU A 14 20.47 61.87 -49.87
N PHE A 15 19.28 62.47 -49.80
CA PHE A 15 18.28 62.13 -48.79
C PHE A 15 17.83 60.68 -48.90
N LEU A 16 17.59 60.17 -50.12
CA LEU A 16 17.20 58.79 -50.36
C LEU A 16 18.30 57.80 -49.96
N VAL A 17 19.56 58.11 -50.28
CA VAL A 17 20.72 57.31 -49.84
C VAL A 17 20.83 57.32 -48.31
N LEU A 18 20.74 58.50 -47.68
CA LEU A 18 20.79 58.63 -46.22
C LEU A 18 19.64 57.86 -45.55
N TRP A 19 18.42 57.95 -46.10
CA TRP A 19 17.24 57.23 -45.63
C TRP A 19 17.46 55.71 -45.68
N VAL A 20 17.96 55.20 -46.80
CA VAL A 20 18.24 53.76 -46.95
C VAL A 20 19.29 53.31 -45.95
N VAL A 21 20.39 54.06 -45.82
CA VAL A 21 21.46 53.78 -44.85
C VAL A 21 20.91 53.79 -43.42
N LEU A 22 20.16 54.82 -43.03
CA LEU A 22 19.62 54.93 -41.67
C LEU A 22 18.59 53.83 -41.38
N SER A 23 17.71 53.51 -42.34
CA SER A 23 16.72 52.43 -42.19
C SER A 23 17.37 51.07 -41.97
N LYS A 24 18.46 50.78 -42.70
CA LYS A 24 19.12 49.47 -42.67
C LYS A 24 20.14 49.34 -41.55
N VAL A 25 20.90 50.41 -41.28
CA VAL A 25 22.04 50.41 -40.35
C VAL A 25 21.64 50.82 -38.94
N PHE A 26 20.61 51.65 -38.74
CA PHE A 26 20.26 52.15 -37.42
C PHE A 26 18.93 51.59 -36.91
N PHE A 27 17.85 51.76 -37.67
CA PHE A 27 16.51 51.38 -37.20
C PHE A 27 16.35 49.87 -37.00
N ARG A 28 16.81 49.05 -37.97
CA ARG A 28 16.74 47.59 -37.86
C ARG A 28 17.48 47.01 -36.64
N PRO A 29 18.77 47.30 -36.42
CA PRO A 29 19.47 46.77 -35.25
C PRO A 29 18.94 47.35 -33.94
N TYR A 30 18.45 48.60 -33.94
CA TYR A 30 17.87 49.21 -32.74
C TYR A 30 16.58 48.51 -32.30
N ILE A 31 15.68 48.21 -33.25
CA ILE A 31 14.45 47.44 -32.95
C ILE A 31 14.79 46.01 -32.53
N ALA A 32 15.72 45.34 -33.23
CA ALA A 32 16.13 43.99 -32.86
C ALA A 32 16.72 43.92 -31.43
N LEU A 33 17.41 44.97 -30.97
CA LEU A 33 17.94 45.04 -29.60
C LEU A 33 16.83 45.21 -28.57
N LEU A 34 15.77 45.95 -28.89
CA LEU A 34 14.59 46.11 -28.03
C LEU A 34 13.82 44.80 -27.92
N ASP A 35 13.55 44.13 -29.04
CA ASP A 35 12.92 42.81 -29.07
C ASP A 35 13.73 41.78 -28.26
N GLU A 36 15.06 41.79 -28.37
CA GLU A 36 15.91 40.88 -27.60
C GLU A 36 15.83 41.15 -26.09
N ARG A 37 15.73 42.42 -25.68
CA ARG A 37 15.56 42.78 -24.26
C ARG A 37 14.18 42.38 -23.75
N GLU A 38 13.14 42.66 -24.52
CA GLU A 38 11.76 42.34 -24.17
C GLU A 38 11.58 40.82 -24.09
N ARG A 39 12.12 40.06 -25.06
CA ARG A 39 12.12 38.59 -25.04
C ARG A 39 12.88 38.03 -23.85
N LYS A 40 14.04 38.58 -23.51
CA LYS A 40 14.83 38.10 -22.35
C LYS A 40 14.14 38.37 -21.02
N THR A 41 13.47 39.51 -20.87
CA THR A 41 12.81 39.85 -19.61
C THR A 41 11.44 39.17 -19.48
N ALA A 42 10.61 39.23 -20.52
CA ALA A 42 9.30 38.58 -20.52
C ALA A 42 9.42 37.05 -20.54
N GLY A 43 10.30 36.50 -21.38
CA GLY A 43 10.53 35.06 -21.47
C GLY A 43 11.13 34.47 -20.20
N ALA A 44 12.04 35.20 -19.53
CA ALA A 44 12.54 34.75 -18.23
C ALA A 44 11.42 34.72 -17.18
N GLN A 45 10.55 35.73 -17.15
CA GLN A 45 9.43 35.78 -16.19
C GLN A 45 8.42 34.64 -16.41
N GLU A 46 8.11 34.32 -17.66
CA GLU A 46 7.25 33.19 -18.04
C GLU A 46 7.92 31.86 -17.66
N GLU A 47 9.20 31.67 -17.99
CA GLU A 47 9.96 30.47 -17.62
C GLU A 47 10.07 30.29 -16.09
N TYR A 48 10.22 31.38 -15.32
CA TYR A 48 10.20 31.32 -13.86
C TYR A 48 8.84 30.87 -13.32
N SER A 49 7.73 31.40 -13.87
CA SER A 49 6.38 31.01 -13.47
C SER A 49 6.12 29.54 -13.79
N ASP A 50 6.49 29.09 -14.98
CA ASP A 50 6.30 27.70 -15.40
C ASP A 50 7.11 26.73 -14.54
N LEU A 51 8.36 27.10 -14.20
CA LEU A 51 9.20 26.29 -13.30
C LEU A 51 8.67 26.26 -11.87
N GLU A 52 8.08 27.35 -11.38
CA GLU A 52 7.45 27.41 -10.06
C GLU A 52 6.20 26.51 -10.02
N ASP A 53 5.32 26.65 -11.01
CA ASP A 53 4.12 25.83 -11.16
C ASP A 53 4.45 24.34 -11.32
N GLU A 54 5.47 24.01 -12.12
CA GLU A 54 5.93 22.63 -12.27
C GLU A 54 6.54 22.09 -10.98
N GLY A 55 7.29 22.92 -10.25
CA GLY A 55 7.83 22.60 -8.94
C GLY A 55 6.75 22.31 -7.89
N GLU A 56 5.73 23.16 -7.81
CA GLU A 56 4.58 22.97 -6.93
C GLU A 56 3.81 21.71 -7.31
N ARG A 57 3.57 21.50 -8.60
CA ARG A 57 2.88 20.30 -9.10
C ARG A 57 3.63 19.02 -8.77
N LEU A 58 4.95 19.01 -8.95
CA LEU A 58 5.79 17.85 -8.64
C LEU A 58 5.82 17.59 -7.14
N ARG A 59 5.91 18.64 -6.32
CA ARG A 59 5.82 18.54 -4.87
C ARG A 59 4.48 17.96 -4.42
N ALA A 60 3.38 18.46 -4.95
CA ALA A 60 2.05 17.95 -4.65
C ALA A 60 1.89 16.47 -5.03
N GLN A 61 2.41 16.06 -6.19
CA GLN A 61 2.42 14.64 -6.61
C GLN A 61 3.26 13.77 -5.68
N TYR A 62 4.41 14.28 -5.23
CA TYR A 62 5.27 13.56 -4.31
C TYR A 62 4.62 13.38 -2.93
N GLU A 63 4.02 14.45 -2.39
CA GLU A 63 3.30 14.42 -1.11
C GLU A 63 2.08 13.48 -1.18
N ASP A 64 1.29 13.53 -2.26
CA ASP A 64 0.18 12.59 -2.51
C ASP A 64 0.66 11.14 -2.66
N GLY A 65 1.78 10.92 -3.34
CA GLY A 65 2.41 9.61 -3.47
C GLY A 65 2.82 9.02 -2.12
N ILE A 66 3.45 9.81 -1.26
CA ILE A 66 3.81 9.41 0.11
C ILE A 66 2.55 9.10 0.92
N ALA A 67 1.54 9.96 0.86
CA ALA A 67 0.29 9.77 1.60
C ALA A 67 -0.42 8.47 1.18
N LYS A 68 -0.49 8.18 -0.13
CA LYS A 68 -1.04 6.93 -0.67
C LYS A 68 -0.24 5.71 -0.25
N ALA A 69 1.08 5.78 -0.30
CA ALA A 69 1.94 4.68 0.14
C ALA A 69 1.78 4.39 1.64
N ALA A 70 1.70 5.43 2.47
CA ALA A 70 1.45 5.30 3.90
C ALA A 70 0.08 4.69 4.19
N ALA A 71 -0.97 5.14 3.48
CA ALA A 71 -2.32 4.60 3.62
C ALA A 71 -2.38 3.12 3.21
N ALA A 72 -1.77 2.74 2.08
CA ALA A 72 -1.70 1.36 1.63
C ALA A 72 -0.91 0.47 2.62
N GLY A 73 0.19 0.98 3.16
CA GLY A 73 0.99 0.29 4.18
C GLY A 73 0.19 0.03 5.47
N ASN A 74 -0.53 1.03 5.96
CA ASN A 74 -1.39 0.89 7.13
C ASN A 74 -2.54 -0.11 6.88
N ALA A 75 -3.22 0.00 5.73
CA ALA A 75 -4.28 -0.95 5.37
C ALA A 75 -3.77 -2.40 5.30
N THR A 76 -2.57 -2.61 4.75
CA THR A 76 -1.94 -3.94 4.68
C THR A 76 -1.62 -4.47 6.08
N LYS A 77 -1.04 -3.62 6.93
CA LYS A 77 -0.73 -3.98 8.32
C LYS A 77 -1.98 -4.35 9.11
N ASP A 78 -3.06 -3.60 8.94
CA ASP A 78 -4.33 -3.86 9.59
C ASP A 78 -4.95 -5.17 9.11
N SER A 79 -4.91 -5.46 7.80
CA SER A 79 -5.35 -6.76 7.23
C SER A 79 -4.57 -7.92 7.83
N ILE A 80 -3.24 -7.85 7.83
CA ILE A 80 -2.38 -8.90 8.40
C ILE A 80 -2.68 -9.10 9.89
N SER A 81 -2.89 -8.00 10.63
CA SER A 81 -3.21 -8.07 12.06
C SER A 81 -4.58 -8.71 12.29
N GLN A 82 -5.57 -8.42 11.45
CA GLN A 82 -6.91 -8.99 11.53
C GLN A 82 -6.92 -10.48 11.16
N GLU A 83 -6.26 -10.85 10.06
CA GLU A 83 -6.07 -12.24 9.65
C GLU A 83 -5.35 -13.05 10.74
N GLY A 84 -4.30 -12.49 11.34
CA GLY A 84 -3.60 -13.13 12.45
C GLY A 84 -4.48 -13.34 13.68
N ARG A 85 -5.39 -12.41 13.98
CA ARG A 85 -6.38 -12.58 15.07
C ARG A 85 -7.39 -13.67 14.74
N GLN A 86 -7.93 -13.69 13.52
CA GLN A 86 -8.87 -14.72 13.08
C GLN A 86 -8.24 -16.11 13.12
N GLN A 87 -7.03 -16.27 12.55
CA GLN A 87 -6.30 -17.54 12.60
C GLN A 87 -6.02 -18.00 14.03
N ARG A 88 -5.69 -17.07 14.93
CA ARG A 88 -5.51 -17.38 16.35
C ARG A 88 -6.81 -17.86 16.99
N GLU A 89 -7.92 -17.19 16.74
CA GLU A 89 -9.24 -17.60 17.27
C GLU A 89 -9.65 -18.97 16.72
N ASP A 90 -9.48 -19.20 15.42
CA ASP A 90 -9.74 -20.48 14.78
C ASP A 90 -8.90 -21.61 15.39
N LEU A 91 -7.60 -21.36 15.61
CA LEU A 91 -6.71 -22.33 16.23
C LEU A 91 -7.14 -22.67 17.67
N ILE A 92 -7.50 -21.65 18.46
CA ILE A 92 -7.98 -21.84 19.83
C ILE A 92 -9.29 -22.61 19.84
N ASN A 93 -10.21 -22.32 18.93
CA ASN A 93 -11.50 -23.00 18.82
C ASN A 93 -11.31 -24.47 18.44
N ARG A 94 -10.47 -24.77 17.44
CA ARG A 94 -10.14 -26.17 17.07
C ARG A 94 -9.50 -26.92 18.23
N ALA A 95 -8.54 -26.31 18.93
CA ALA A 95 -7.91 -26.94 20.09
C ALA A 95 -8.92 -27.22 21.22
N ARG A 96 -9.89 -26.33 21.43
CA ARG A 96 -10.98 -26.54 22.40
C ARG A 96 -11.91 -27.68 21.99
N GLU A 97 -12.28 -27.75 20.71
CA GLU A 97 -13.10 -28.84 20.17
C GLU A 97 -12.38 -30.19 20.28
N GLU A 98 -11.11 -30.26 19.90
CA GLU A 98 -10.28 -31.46 20.04
C GLU A 98 -10.15 -31.90 21.51
N ALA A 99 -9.95 -30.96 22.43
CA ALA A 99 -9.90 -31.23 23.85
C ALA A 99 -11.25 -31.76 24.37
N ALA A 100 -12.37 -31.17 23.93
CA ALA A 100 -13.71 -31.62 24.30
C ALA A 100 -14.01 -33.02 23.77
N HIS A 101 -13.65 -33.31 22.51
CA HIS A 101 -13.77 -34.63 21.90
C HIS A 101 -12.92 -35.67 22.65
N THR A 102 -11.68 -35.32 22.98
CA THR A 102 -10.78 -36.19 23.74
C THR A 102 -11.34 -36.50 25.12
N LEU A 103 -11.84 -35.48 25.83
CA LEU A 103 -12.47 -35.66 27.14
C LEU A 103 -13.72 -36.54 27.08
N ALA A 104 -14.56 -36.35 26.05
CA ALA A 104 -15.74 -37.18 25.84
C ALA A 104 -15.36 -38.65 25.58
N ARG A 105 -14.35 -38.89 24.73
CA ARG A 105 -13.83 -40.25 24.46
C ARG A 105 -13.29 -40.91 25.72
N VAL A 106 -12.45 -40.22 26.49
CA VAL A 106 -11.89 -40.75 27.74
C VAL A 106 -12.98 -41.07 28.76
N ARG A 107 -14.00 -40.21 28.89
CA ARG A 107 -15.15 -40.50 29.78
C ARG A 107 -15.91 -41.76 29.36
N LEU A 108 -16.12 -41.97 28.06
CA LEU A 108 -16.77 -43.16 27.54
C LEU A 108 -15.92 -44.42 27.81
N GLU A 109 -14.60 -44.33 27.57
CA GLU A 109 -13.66 -45.43 27.85
C GLU A 109 -13.67 -45.81 29.34
N ILE A 110 -13.64 -44.82 30.25
CA ILE A 110 -13.71 -45.05 31.70
C ILE A 110 -15.04 -45.72 32.09
N GLN A 111 -16.17 -45.27 31.54
CA GLN A 111 -17.47 -45.88 31.83
C GLN A 111 -17.53 -47.34 31.37
N ASN A 112 -17.00 -47.64 30.18
CA ASN A 112 -16.93 -49.00 29.66
C ASN A 112 -16.00 -49.88 30.49
N GLN A 113 -14.84 -49.38 30.89
CA GLN A 113 -13.90 -50.09 31.77
C GLN A 113 -14.55 -50.40 33.12
N LEU A 114 -15.22 -49.42 33.74
CA LEU A 114 -15.90 -49.61 35.03
C LEU A 114 -17.03 -50.65 34.94
N ALA A 115 -17.77 -50.68 33.83
CA ALA A 115 -18.79 -51.68 33.58
C ALA A 115 -18.19 -53.10 33.48
N ASN A 116 -17.14 -53.25 32.66
CA ASN A 116 -16.44 -54.52 32.49
C ASN A 116 -15.79 -55.02 33.79
N GLU A 117 -15.13 -54.14 34.55
CA GLU A 117 -14.51 -54.51 35.83
C GLU A 117 -15.55 -54.91 36.88
N ARG A 118 -16.71 -54.26 36.92
CA ARG A 118 -17.82 -54.68 37.80
C ARG A 118 -18.32 -56.07 37.47
N GLU A 119 -18.46 -56.39 36.19
CA GLU A 119 -18.89 -57.71 35.74
C GLU A 119 -17.85 -58.79 36.12
N LEU A 120 -16.57 -58.52 35.87
CA LEU A 120 -15.47 -59.40 36.30
C LEU A 120 -15.42 -59.57 37.81
N ALA A 121 -15.62 -58.50 38.59
CA ALA A 121 -15.63 -58.56 40.05
C ALA A 121 -16.79 -59.39 40.59
N LEU A 122 -17.97 -59.35 39.97
CA LEU A 122 -19.11 -60.20 40.32
C LEU A 122 -18.81 -61.69 40.05
N GLN A 123 -18.24 -62.01 38.88
CA GLN A 123 -17.83 -63.37 38.56
C GLN A 123 -16.76 -63.90 39.53
N GLN A 124 -15.78 -63.06 39.89
CA GLN A 124 -14.77 -63.42 40.88
C GLN A 124 -15.36 -63.59 42.28
N ALA A 125 -16.30 -62.73 42.69
CA ALA A 125 -16.98 -62.85 43.97
C ALA A 125 -17.79 -64.15 44.08
N GLU A 126 -18.46 -64.56 43.01
CA GLU A 126 -19.18 -65.83 42.93
C GLU A 126 -18.22 -67.03 43.01
N ALA A 127 -17.09 -66.99 42.28
CA ALA A 127 -16.05 -68.01 42.36
C ALA A 127 -15.44 -68.13 43.77
N VAL A 128 -15.17 -67.00 44.43
CA VAL A 128 -14.65 -66.97 45.81
C VAL A 128 -15.70 -67.48 46.80
N ALA A 129 -16.97 -67.11 46.64
CA ALA A 129 -18.06 -67.64 47.46
C ALA A 129 -18.17 -69.16 47.32
N HIS A 130 -18.06 -69.69 46.09
CA HIS A 130 -18.08 -71.12 45.83
C HIS A 130 -16.87 -71.83 46.48
N ASP A 131 -15.68 -71.23 46.42
CA ASP A 131 -14.48 -71.77 47.07
C ASP A 131 -14.61 -71.77 48.60
N MET A 132 -15.16 -70.70 49.19
CA MET A 132 -15.45 -70.63 50.63
C MET A 132 -16.47 -71.68 51.07
N VAL A 133 -17.56 -71.86 50.32
CA VAL A 133 -18.59 -72.87 50.60
C VAL A 133 -17.99 -74.28 50.54
N SER A 134 -17.12 -74.55 49.56
CA SER A 134 -16.46 -75.85 49.43
C SER A 134 -15.48 -76.16 50.58
N LYS A 135 -14.77 -75.13 51.08
CA LYS A 135 -13.87 -75.24 52.24
C LYS A 135 -14.61 -75.43 53.56
N ILE A 136 -15.74 -74.74 53.77
CA ILE A 136 -16.54 -74.88 55.00
C ILE A 136 -17.30 -76.21 55.03
N LEU A 137 -17.85 -76.66 53.90
CA LEU A 137 -18.61 -77.93 53.83
C LEU A 137 -17.73 -79.19 53.78
N GLY A 138 -16.40 -79.06 53.71
CA GLY A 138 -15.46 -80.19 53.74
C GLY A 138 -15.61 -81.19 52.58
N ARG A 139 -16.42 -80.87 51.57
CA ARG A 139 -16.66 -81.71 50.39
C ARG A 139 -16.68 -80.82 49.16
N ARG A 140 -15.88 -81.21 48.16
CA ARG A 140 -15.86 -80.59 46.84
C ARG A 140 -17.25 -80.76 46.22
N VAL A 141 -18.04 -79.69 46.20
CA VAL A 141 -19.29 -79.63 45.44
C VAL A 141 -18.90 -79.08 44.07
N GLY A 142 -19.10 -79.90 43.04
CA GLY A 142 -18.79 -79.55 41.65
C GLY A 142 -19.94 -78.83 40.96
#